data_AF-A0A210R1G1-F1
#
_entry.id   AF-A0A210R1G1-F1
#
_cell.length_a   1.000
_cell.length_b   1.000
_cell.length_c   1.000
_cell.angle_alpha   90.00
_cell.angle_beta   90.00
_cell.angle_gamma   90.00
#
_symmetry.space_group_name_H-M   'P 1'
#
loop_
_entity.id
_entity.type
_entity.pdbx_description
1 polymer ?
#
loop_
_entity_poly.entity_id
_entity_poly.type
_entity_poly.pdbx_seq_one_letter_code
_entity_poly.pdbx_strand_id
1 'polypeptide(L)'
;MGDDWKEVRLFYHNTWDKVAIEKSGLLERSKQNTKGWHTLADTGEATPPGVWLSLTLLDGQLPSFSPEEYGPDRVIINSLRVFDMVHGPVLYVGKERYSKQGFKLIRLFLARSSDLQSIQWCTRNKLEKVPVADNNYLCWNPVLNKWSTMSEPNTMVEVFVPYDIDLTNCRWQKVGCV
;
A
#
# COMPACT_ATOMS: atom_id res chain seq x y z
N MET A 1 -7.41 25.76 3.82
CA MET A 1 -7.00 24.36 4.04
C MET A 1 -5.50 24.38 4.24
N GLY A 2 -5.03 24.08 5.44
CA GLY A 2 -3.63 24.27 5.85
C GLY A 2 -2.68 23.21 5.27
N ASP A 3 -1.70 23.70 4.52
CA ASP A 3 -0.30 23.32 4.22
C ASP A 3 0.31 21.91 4.47
N ASP A 4 -0.35 20.91 5.05
CA ASP A 4 0.32 19.64 5.44
C ASP A 4 -0.03 18.39 4.59
N TRP A 5 -0.82 18.55 3.52
CA TRP A 5 -1.19 17.45 2.63
C TRP A 5 -0.15 17.21 1.53
N LYS A 6 0.34 15.96 1.42
CA LYS A 6 1.27 15.56 0.35
C LYS A 6 0.56 14.74 -0.72
N GLU A 7 0.76 15.14 -1.98
CA GLU A 7 0.23 14.42 -3.13
C GLU A 7 0.92 13.06 -3.29
N VAL A 8 0.12 12.00 -3.37
CA VAL A 8 0.59 10.65 -3.68
C VAL A 8 0.55 10.46 -5.20
N ARG A 9 1.71 10.63 -5.82
CA ARG A 9 1.85 10.40 -7.28
C ARG A 9 2.16 8.96 -7.63
N LEU A 10 2.88 8.27 -6.75
CA LEU A 10 3.45 6.96 -7.02
C LEU A 10 3.26 6.05 -5.81
N PHE A 11 2.84 4.82 -6.06
CA PHE A 11 3.02 3.69 -5.17
C PHE A 11 4.28 2.93 -5.60
N TYR A 12 4.83 2.11 -4.71
CA TYR A 12 5.89 1.19 -5.11
C TYR A 12 5.72 -0.16 -4.45
N HIS A 13 6.22 -1.18 -5.14
CA HIS A 13 6.36 -2.52 -4.62
C HIS A 13 7.80 -2.94 -4.84
N ASN A 14 8.47 -3.35 -3.77
CA ASN A 14 9.81 -3.90 -3.86
C ASN A 14 9.70 -5.42 -4.05
N THR A 15 10.58 -6.02 -4.86
CA THR A 15 10.55 -7.45 -5.15
C THR A 15 11.92 -8.02 -5.55
N TRP A 16 12.10 -9.33 -5.36
CA TRP A 16 13.21 -10.12 -5.93
C TRP A 16 12.90 -10.68 -7.33
N ASP A 17 11.62 -10.67 -7.73
CA ASP A 17 11.11 -11.38 -8.90
C ASP A 17 10.93 -10.47 -10.13
N LYS A 18 11.77 -9.44 -10.26
CA LYS A 18 11.69 -8.45 -11.35
C LYS A 18 11.52 -9.09 -12.74
N VAL A 19 12.33 -10.11 -13.05
CA VAL A 19 12.30 -10.77 -14.37
C VAL A 19 10.95 -11.44 -14.64
N ALA A 20 10.35 -12.08 -13.63
CA ALA A 20 9.05 -12.73 -13.77
C ALA A 20 7.94 -11.69 -13.99
N ILE A 21 7.98 -10.60 -13.23
CA ILE A 21 7.02 -9.50 -13.32
C ILE A 21 7.14 -8.75 -14.64
N GLU A 22 8.35 -8.48 -15.12
CA GLU A 22 8.57 -7.84 -16.44
C GLU A 22 8.03 -8.72 -17.58
N LYS A 23 8.12 -10.04 -17.44
CA LYS A 23 7.59 -10.99 -18.43
C LYS A 23 6.07 -11.08 -18.42
N SER A 24 5.44 -11.06 -17.25
CA SER A 24 3.98 -11.15 -17.12
C SER A 24 3.28 -9.79 -17.30
N GLY A 25 3.98 -8.69 -17.02
CA GLY A 25 3.38 -7.37 -16.87
C GLY A 25 2.47 -7.25 -15.65
N LEU A 26 2.47 -8.23 -14.74
CA LEU A 26 1.50 -8.36 -13.66
C LEU A 26 2.20 -8.62 -12.33
N LEU A 27 1.78 -7.89 -11.30
CA LEU A 27 2.06 -8.24 -9.91
C LEU A 27 0.92 -9.10 -9.40
N GLU A 28 1.16 -10.40 -9.39
CA GLU A 28 0.17 -11.38 -8.94
C GLU A 28 -0.02 -11.31 -7.42
N ARG A 29 -1.28 -11.41 -6.99
CA ARG A 29 -1.65 -11.59 -5.59
C ARG A 29 -1.00 -12.85 -5.07
N SER A 30 -0.10 -12.69 -4.11
CA SER A 30 0.59 -13.81 -3.53
C SER A 30 -0.03 -14.17 -2.19
N LYS A 31 0.04 -15.45 -1.83
CA LYS A 31 -0.18 -15.91 -0.45
C LYS A 31 1.06 -15.64 0.42
N GLN A 32 1.98 -14.75 0.01
CA GLN A 32 3.28 -14.63 0.66
C GLN A 32 3.07 -14.55 2.17
N ASN A 33 3.59 -15.58 2.82
CA ASN A 33 3.43 -15.82 4.24
C ASN A 33 4.46 -14.91 4.90
N THR A 34 4.22 -13.61 4.82
CA THR A 34 5.07 -12.54 5.31
C THR A 34 5.01 -12.56 6.83
N LYS A 35 5.73 -13.51 7.43
CA LYS A 35 5.88 -13.65 8.87
C LYS A 35 6.45 -12.35 9.43
N GLY A 36 5.88 -11.89 10.54
CA GLY A 36 6.46 -10.86 11.40
C GLY A 36 6.06 -9.41 11.07
N TRP A 37 6.10 -9.01 9.81
CA TRP A 37 6.01 -7.58 9.43
C TRP A 37 4.81 -7.16 8.57
N HIS A 38 3.89 -8.06 8.26
CA HIS A 38 2.78 -7.78 7.32
C HIS A 38 1.44 -8.33 7.81
N THR A 39 1.20 -8.25 9.11
CA THR A 39 -0.10 -8.59 9.66
C THR A 39 -1.02 -7.37 9.59
N LEU A 40 -2.13 -7.48 8.85
CA LEU A 40 -3.19 -6.47 8.84
C LEU A 40 -4.02 -6.49 10.14
N ALA A 41 -4.11 -7.67 10.77
CA ALA A 41 -4.87 -7.91 11.99
C ALA A 41 -4.09 -8.80 12.96
N ASP A 42 -4.40 -8.66 14.26
CA ASP A 42 -3.78 -9.43 15.35
C ASP A 42 -4.54 -10.72 15.69
N THR A 43 -5.55 -11.06 14.88
CA THR A 43 -6.53 -12.13 15.13
C THR A 43 -6.01 -13.53 14.77
N GLY A 44 -4.82 -13.63 14.16
CA GLY A 44 -4.26 -14.91 13.70
C GLY A 44 -4.95 -15.50 12.46
N GLU A 45 -6.00 -14.85 11.92
CA GLU A 45 -6.59 -15.24 10.64
C GLU A 45 -5.62 -14.89 9.50
N ALA A 46 -5.46 -15.81 8.55
CA ALA A 46 -4.62 -15.55 7.39
C ALA A 46 -5.18 -14.35 6.60
N THR A 47 -4.30 -13.41 6.27
CA THR A 47 -4.63 -12.34 5.33
C THR A 47 -4.94 -12.95 3.97
N PRO A 48 -5.96 -12.47 3.23
CA PRO A 48 -6.24 -12.97 1.89
C PRO A 48 -5.02 -12.77 0.97
N PRO A 49 -4.93 -13.50 -0.15
CA PRO A 49 -3.93 -13.21 -1.17
C PRO A 49 -4.09 -11.77 -1.67
N GLY A 50 -2.99 -11.06 -1.78
CA GLY A 50 -3.00 -9.69 -2.29
C GLY A 50 -1.60 -9.15 -2.48
N VAL A 51 -1.55 -7.86 -2.68
CA VAL A 51 -0.34 -7.11 -3.02
C VAL A 51 -0.15 -6.00 -2.00
N TRP A 52 1.07 -5.88 -1.49
CA TRP A 52 1.48 -4.76 -0.65
C TRP A 52 2.09 -3.66 -1.50
N LEU A 53 1.54 -2.45 -1.34
CA LEU A 53 2.01 -1.22 -1.97
C LEU A 53 2.46 -0.27 -0.89
N SER A 54 3.64 0.31 -1.02
CA SER A 54 4.13 1.31 -0.08
C SER A 54 3.92 2.71 -0.65
N LEU A 55 3.61 3.64 0.26
CA LEU A 55 3.43 5.07 0.05
C LEU A 55 4.46 5.77 0.91
N THR A 56 5.55 6.26 0.32
CA THR A 56 6.60 6.83 1.17
C THR A 56 6.22 8.20 1.67
N LEU A 57 6.44 8.44 2.96
CA LEU A 57 6.24 9.72 3.61
C LEU A 57 7.41 10.08 4.55
N LEU A 58 8.60 10.19 3.97
CA LEU A 58 9.64 11.10 4.47
C LEU A 58 9.78 12.20 3.42
N ASP A 59 9.20 13.36 3.69
CA ASP A 59 9.34 14.56 2.84
C ASP A 59 8.93 14.40 1.35
N GLY A 60 8.09 13.41 1.05
CA GLY A 60 7.67 13.08 -0.32
C GLY A 60 8.72 12.33 -1.14
N GLN A 61 9.83 11.91 -0.51
CA GLN A 61 10.86 11.08 -1.13
C GLN A 61 10.62 9.60 -0.82
N LEU A 62 11.01 8.74 -1.76
CA LEU A 62 11.03 7.30 -1.57
C LEU A 62 12.12 6.91 -0.55
N PRO A 63 11.94 5.86 0.27
CA PRO A 63 12.95 5.53 1.25
C PRO A 63 14.17 5.03 0.48
N SER A 64 15.35 5.40 0.94
CA SER A 64 16.61 4.92 0.39
C SER A 64 16.85 3.45 0.75
N PHE A 65 16.11 2.91 1.71
CA PHE A 65 16.20 1.52 2.15
C PHE A 65 14.95 0.72 1.77
N SER A 66 15.16 -0.55 1.47
CA SER A 66 14.14 -1.58 1.37
C SER A 66 14.33 -2.47 2.61
N PRO A 67 13.28 -2.84 3.37
CA PRO A 67 13.45 -3.88 4.37
C PRO A 67 14.01 -5.15 3.69
N GLU A 68 14.83 -5.95 4.38
CA GLU A 68 15.55 -7.09 3.77
C GLU A 68 14.62 -8.06 3.02
N GLU A 69 13.36 -8.15 3.45
CA GLU A 69 12.31 -9.03 2.89
C GLU A 69 11.78 -8.57 1.52
N TYR A 70 12.09 -7.35 1.10
CA TYR A 70 11.45 -6.67 -0.04
C TYR A 70 12.33 -6.66 -1.30
N GLY A 71 13.59 -7.06 -1.23
CA GLY A 71 14.46 -7.18 -2.40
C GLY A 71 15.05 -5.88 -2.96
N PRO A 72 15.92 -6.01 -3.97
CA PRO A 72 16.84 -4.97 -4.41
C PRO A 72 16.24 -4.04 -5.48
N ASP A 73 15.15 -4.45 -6.10
CA ASP A 73 14.46 -3.71 -7.15
C ASP A 73 13.09 -3.28 -6.65
N ARG A 74 12.65 -2.09 -7.07
CA ARG A 74 11.29 -1.61 -6.86
C ARG A 74 10.61 -1.22 -8.15
N VAL A 75 9.35 -1.62 -8.29
CA VAL A 75 8.49 -1.13 -9.35
C VAL A 75 7.73 0.10 -8.85
N ILE A 76 7.71 1.13 -9.69
CA ILE A 76 6.99 2.38 -9.48
C ILE A 76 5.66 2.29 -10.21
N ILE A 77 4.57 2.49 -9.47
CA ILE A 77 3.19 2.29 -9.90
C ILE A 77 2.47 3.63 -9.83
N ASN A 78 1.85 4.04 -10.93
CA ASN A 78 1.07 5.28 -10.95
C ASN A 78 -0.16 5.16 -10.05
N SER A 79 -0.40 6.14 -9.18
CA SER A 79 -1.48 6.12 -8.21
C SER A 79 -2.88 6.13 -8.84
N LEU A 80 -3.03 6.69 -10.04
CA LEU A 80 -4.26 6.60 -10.83
C LEU A 80 -4.61 5.17 -11.20
N ARG A 81 -3.62 4.34 -11.55
CA ARG A 81 -3.88 2.94 -11.89
C ARG A 81 -4.43 2.16 -10.71
N VAL A 82 -3.89 2.42 -9.51
CA VAL A 82 -4.40 1.81 -8.28
C VAL A 82 -5.84 2.22 -8.03
N PHE A 83 -6.18 3.50 -8.25
CA PHE A 83 -7.55 3.99 -8.13
C PHE A 83 -8.51 3.35 -9.14
N ASP A 84 -8.15 3.35 -10.43
CA ASP A 84 -8.98 2.79 -11.49
C ASP A 84 -9.29 1.32 -11.22
N MET A 85 -8.33 0.55 -10.68
CA MET A 85 -8.56 -0.85 -10.33
C MET A 85 -9.57 -1.07 -9.20
N VAL A 86 -9.70 -0.15 -8.24
CA VAL A 86 -10.52 -0.33 -7.02
C VAL A 86 -11.93 0.24 -7.14
N HIS A 87 -12.31 0.85 -8.27
CA HIS A 87 -13.67 1.29 -8.64
C HIS A 87 -14.68 1.39 -7.48
N GLY A 88 -14.82 2.59 -6.90
CA GLY A 88 -15.58 2.79 -5.67
C GLY A 88 -14.82 2.24 -4.46
N PRO A 89 -13.65 2.83 -4.14
CA PRO A 89 -12.77 2.33 -3.09
C PRO A 89 -13.45 2.32 -1.71
N VAL A 90 -13.15 1.31 -0.92
CA VAL A 90 -13.36 1.28 0.52
C VAL A 90 -12.01 1.07 1.21
N LEU A 91 -11.80 1.78 2.31
CA LEU A 91 -10.54 1.77 3.04
C LEU A 91 -10.78 1.31 4.47
N TYR A 92 -9.92 0.40 4.93
CA TYR A 92 -9.88 -0.03 6.30
C TYR A 92 -8.48 0.16 6.86
N VAL A 93 -8.39 0.53 8.14
CA VAL A 93 -7.13 0.73 8.86
C VAL A 93 -6.87 -0.52 9.69
N GLY A 94 -5.72 -1.14 9.43
CA GLY A 94 -5.16 -2.17 10.27
C GLY A 94 -4.52 -1.57 11.52
N LYS A 95 -4.07 -2.42 12.43
CA LYS A 95 -3.47 -1.93 13.67
C LYS A 95 -2.14 -1.22 13.39
N GLU A 96 -1.98 -0.03 13.99
CA GLU A 96 -0.73 0.72 13.93
C GLU A 96 0.43 -0.10 14.54
N ARG A 97 1.60 0.00 13.92
CA ARG A 97 2.83 -0.65 14.37
C ARG A 97 3.96 0.36 14.44
N TYR A 98 4.99 0.03 15.20
CA TYR A 98 6.21 0.81 15.23
C TYR A 98 7.38 -0.08 14.80
N SER A 99 8.18 0.40 13.86
CA SER A 99 9.44 -0.24 13.50
C SER A 99 10.45 -0.14 14.66
N LYS A 100 11.50 -0.95 14.62
CA LYS A 100 12.61 -0.87 15.60
C LYS A 100 13.33 0.48 15.58
N GLN A 101 13.27 1.18 14.44
CA GLN A 101 13.87 2.48 14.21
C GLN A 101 12.94 3.65 14.59
N GLY A 102 11.76 3.38 15.15
CA GLY A 102 10.83 4.41 15.64
C GLY A 102 9.84 4.94 14.61
N PHE A 103 9.84 4.43 13.38
CA PHE A 103 8.82 4.78 12.39
C PHE A 103 7.45 4.21 12.76
N LYS A 104 6.43 5.07 12.73
CA LYS A 104 5.02 4.68 12.78
C LYS A 104 4.65 4.03 11.45
N LEU A 105 4.06 2.85 11.49
CA LEU A 105 3.61 2.09 10.33
C LEU A 105 2.09 1.98 10.35
N ILE A 106 1.47 2.56 9.33
CA ILE A 106 0.04 2.58 9.12
C ILE A 106 -0.26 1.63 7.97
N ARG A 107 -1.03 0.59 8.23
CA ARG A 107 -1.44 -0.39 7.22
C ARG A 107 -2.88 -0.15 6.85
N LEU A 108 -3.13 -0.04 5.56
CA LEU A 108 -4.43 0.19 4.98
C LEU A 108 -4.82 -1.02 4.15
N PHE A 109 -6.09 -1.40 4.20
CA PHE A 109 -6.68 -2.36 3.30
C PHE A 109 -7.57 -1.59 2.33
N LEU A 110 -7.22 -1.59 1.05
CA LEU A 110 -7.95 -0.91 -0.01
C LEU A 110 -8.65 -1.94 -0.88
N ALA A 111 -9.98 -1.93 -0.86
CA ALA A 111 -10.82 -2.86 -1.62
C ALA A 111 -11.81 -2.11 -2.51
N ARG A 112 -12.41 -2.84 -3.45
CA ARG A 112 -13.63 -2.39 -4.15
C ARG A 112 -14.81 -2.45 -3.17
N SER A 113 -15.70 -1.47 -3.23
CA SER A 113 -16.97 -1.51 -2.48
C SER A 113 -17.85 -2.71 -2.85
N SER A 114 -17.69 -3.25 -4.06
CA SER A 114 -18.40 -4.45 -4.53
C SER A 114 -17.77 -5.77 -4.04
N ASP A 115 -16.57 -5.75 -3.45
CA ASP A 115 -15.88 -6.95 -2.98
C ASP A 115 -16.31 -7.32 -1.56
N LEU A 116 -17.45 -7.99 -1.48
CA LEU A 116 -18.06 -8.40 -0.22
C LEU A 116 -17.18 -9.37 0.58
N GLN A 117 -16.37 -10.21 -0.07
CA GLN A 117 -15.51 -11.17 0.61
C GLN A 117 -14.39 -10.44 1.37
N SER A 118 -13.72 -9.49 0.72
CA SER A 118 -12.69 -8.66 1.36
C SER A 118 -13.28 -7.81 2.49
N ILE A 119 -14.45 -7.21 2.27
CA ILE A 119 -15.18 -6.42 3.29
C ILE A 119 -15.52 -7.27 4.52
N GLN A 120 -16.03 -8.48 4.31
CA GLN A 120 -16.35 -9.42 5.39
C GLN A 120 -15.10 -9.86 6.13
N TRP A 121 -13.99 -10.11 5.43
CA TRP A 121 -12.70 -10.40 6.07
C TRP A 121 -12.26 -9.24 6.96
N CYS A 122 -12.29 -8.01 6.47
CA CYS A 122 -11.95 -6.82 7.27
C CYS A 122 -12.83 -6.69 8.51
N THR A 123 -14.13 -6.90 8.35
CA THR A 123 -15.12 -6.78 9.44
C THR A 123 -14.90 -7.85 10.52
N ARG A 124 -14.70 -9.12 10.13
CA ARG A 124 -14.42 -10.23 11.06
C ARG A 124 -13.11 -10.01 11.81
N ASN A 125 -12.13 -9.40 11.15
CA ASN A 125 -10.83 -9.08 11.71
C ASN A 125 -10.77 -7.74 12.44
N LYS A 126 -11.94 -7.09 12.63
CA LYS A 126 -12.08 -5.84 13.38
C LYS A 126 -11.19 -4.71 12.87
N LEU A 127 -10.92 -4.65 11.57
CA LEU A 127 -10.29 -3.48 10.98
C LEU A 127 -11.28 -2.32 10.98
N GLU A 128 -10.78 -1.11 11.24
CA GLU A 128 -11.60 0.09 11.29
C GLU A 128 -11.86 0.61 9.88
N LYS A 129 -13.12 0.76 9.49
CA LYS A 129 -13.47 1.40 8.21
C LYS A 129 -13.29 2.91 8.32
N VAL A 130 -12.53 3.51 7.40
CA VAL A 130 -12.32 4.96 7.36
C VAL A 130 -12.86 5.60 6.08
N PRO A 131 -13.28 6.88 6.11
CA PRO A 131 -13.78 7.56 4.92
C PRO A 131 -12.66 7.79 3.90
N VAL A 132 -12.82 7.32 2.67
CA VAL A 132 -11.80 7.49 1.61
C VAL A 132 -11.55 8.95 1.24
N ALA A 133 -12.56 9.82 1.34
CA ALA A 133 -12.40 11.24 0.99
C ALA A 133 -11.88 12.09 2.16
N ASP A 134 -11.90 11.56 3.39
CA ASP A 134 -11.69 12.34 4.61
C ASP A 134 -11.04 11.48 5.71
N ASN A 135 -9.74 11.26 5.58
CA ASN A 135 -8.92 10.61 6.60
C ASN A 135 -7.45 10.99 6.44
N ASN A 136 -6.69 10.93 7.54
CA ASN A 136 -5.31 11.39 7.61
C ASN A 136 -4.31 10.45 6.90
N TYR A 137 -4.72 9.21 6.60
CA TYR A 137 -3.82 8.14 6.15
C TYR A 137 -3.66 8.12 4.62
N LEU A 138 -4.78 8.10 3.91
CA LEU A 138 -4.83 8.08 2.45
C LEU A 138 -6.21 8.55 1.99
N CYS A 139 -6.27 9.77 1.48
CA CYS A 139 -7.49 10.36 0.94
C CYS A 139 -7.46 10.42 -0.58
N TRP A 140 -8.62 10.21 -1.20
CA TRP A 140 -8.81 10.44 -2.63
C TRP A 140 -9.52 11.77 -2.86
N ASN A 141 -8.94 12.63 -3.70
CA ASN A 141 -9.59 13.80 -4.22
C ASN A 141 -10.23 13.45 -5.58
N PRO A 142 -11.57 13.34 -5.66
CA PRO A 142 -12.27 12.99 -6.90
C PRO A 142 -12.28 14.12 -7.94
N VAL A 143 -12.07 15.37 -7.53
CA VAL A 143 -12.03 16.52 -8.46
C VAL A 143 -10.69 16.55 -9.21
N LEU A 144 -9.60 16.29 -8.49
CA LEU A 144 -8.25 16.30 -9.05
C LEU A 144 -7.81 14.95 -9.60
N ASN A 145 -8.58 13.89 -9.32
CA ASN A 145 -8.20 12.49 -9.51
C ASN A 145 -6.83 12.18 -8.89
N LYS A 146 -6.67 12.45 -7.59
CA LYS A 146 -5.38 12.28 -6.91
C LYS A 146 -5.54 11.68 -5.54
N TRP A 147 -4.61 10.80 -5.19
CA TRP A 147 -4.41 10.38 -3.82
C TRP A 147 -3.59 11.45 -3.07
N SER A 148 -3.87 11.63 -1.80
CA SER A 148 -3.10 12.48 -0.90
C SER A 148 -3.09 11.89 0.49
N THR A 149 -2.13 12.29 1.31
CA THR A 149 -1.95 11.76 2.66
C THR A 149 -1.38 12.85 3.55
N MET A 150 -1.74 12.85 4.84
CA MET A 150 -1.05 13.68 5.82
C MET A 150 0.16 12.91 6.33
N SER A 151 1.35 13.33 5.90
CA SER A 151 2.58 12.77 6.42
C SER A 151 2.93 13.44 7.74
N GLU A 152 2.70 12.76 8.85
CA GLU A 152 3.50 13.05 10.03
C GLU A 152 4.95 12.62 9.77
N PRO A 153 5.96 13.38 10.23
CA PRO A 153 7.35 12.93 10.19
C PRO A 153 7.48 11.52 10.79
N ASN A 154 8.28 10.67 10.16
CA ASN A 154 8.49 9.28 10.56
C ASN A 154 7.25 8.36 10.49
N THR A 155 6.29 8.65 9.62
CA THR A 155 5.19 7.74 9.30
C THR A 155 5.40 7.05 7.96
N MET A 156 5.19 5.73 7.91
CA MET A 156 5.15 4.93 6.69
C MET A 156 3.74 4.41 6.50
N VAL A 157 3.16 4.61 5.32
CA VAL A 157 1.85 4.08 4.96
C VAL A 157 2.04 2.94 3.97
N GLU A 158 1.44 1.80 4.28
CA GLU A 158 1.37 0.64 3.38
C GLU A 158 -0.07 0.32 3.08
N VAL A 159 -0.35 0.03 1.81
CA VAL A 159 -1.67 -0.28 1.29
C VAL A 159 -1.66 -1.69 0.77
N PHE A 160 -2.43 -2.55 1.40
CA PHE A 160 -2.75 -3.86 0.91
C PHE A 160 -3.93 -3.78 -0.06
N VAL A 161 -3.77 -4.39 -1.23
CA VAL A 161 -4.80 -4.50 -2.27
C VAL A 161 -5.05 -6.00 -2.55
N PRO A 162 -6.28 -6.52 -2.39
CA PRO A 162 -6.57 -7.95 -2.58
C PRO A 162 -6.71 -8.37 -4.06
N TYR A 163 -6.02 -7.67 -4.96
CA TYR A 163 -6.11 -7.84 -6.42
C TYR A 163 -4.74 -7.89 -7.04
N ASP A 164 -4.65 -8.53 -8.21
CA ASP A 164 -3.46 -8.42 -9.06
C ASP A 164 -3.35 -6.99 -9.58
N ILE A 165 -2.12 -6.53 -9.81
CA ILE A 165 -1.84 -5.16 -10.26
C ILE A 165 -1.15 -5.20 -11.61
N ASP A 166 -1.76 -4.56 -12.61
CA ASP A 166 -1.18 -4.41 -13.94
C ASP A 166 -0.02 -3.40 -13.93
N LEU A 167 1.17 -3.93 -14.21
CA LEU A 167 2.45 -3.21 -14.27
C LEU A 167 2.94 -2.98 -15.70
N THR A 168 2.08 -3.17 -16.70
CA THR A 168 2.42 -2.89 -18.11
C THR A 168 2.88 -1.45 -18.25
N ASN A 169 4.10 -1.22 -18.74
CA ASN A 169 4.76 0.09 -18.85
C ASN A 169 5.10 0.79 -17.51
N CYS A 170 5.24 0.04 -16.42
CA CYS A 170 5.78 0.58 -15.18
C CYS A 170 7.27 0.91 -15.27
N ARG A 171 7.75 1.71 -14.32
CA ARG A 171 9.18 2.06 -14.20
C ARG A 171 9.81 1.28 -13.07
N TRP A 172 11.05 0.87 -13.25
CA TRP A 172 11.83 0.18 -12.24
C TRP A 172 12.92 1.09 -11.69
N GLN A 173 13.24 0.91 -10.41
CA GLN A 173 14.35 1.58 -9.75
C GLN A 173 15.11 0.57 -8.89
N LYS A 174 16.44 0.60 -8.98
CA LYS A 174 17.29 -0.10 -8.01
C LYS A 174 17.25 0.63 -6.67
N VAL A 175 16.99 -0.11 -5.60
CA VAL A 175 17.13 0.41 -4.24
C VAL A 175 18.58 0.20 -3.82
N GLY A 176 19.27 1.29 -3.44
CA GLY A 176 20.64 1.18 -2.96
C GLY A 176 20.66 0.42 -1.65
N CYS A 177 21.32 -0.73 -1.61
CA CYS A 177 21.73 -1.32 -0.35
C CYS A 177 22.80 -0.40 0.24
N VAL A 178 22.50 0.27 1.36
CA VAL A 178 23.52 0.88 2.20
C VAL A 178 24.08 -0.20 3.11
#